data_AF-A0A831XQH2-F1
#
_entry.id   AF-A0A831XQH2-F1
#
_cell.length_a   1.000
_cell.length_b   1.000
_cell.length_c   1.000
_cell.angle_alpha   90.00
_cell.angle_beta   90.00
_cell.angle_gamma   90.00
#
_symmetry.space_group_name_H-M   'P 1'
#
loop_
_entity.id
_entity.type
_entity.pdbx_description
1 polymer ?
#
loop_
_entity_poly.entity_id
_entity_poly.type
_entity_poly.pdbx_seq_one_letter_code
_entity_poly.pdbx_strand_id
1 'polypeptide(L)'
;FSLQGSLQVGRYLAETNPLNRSARALGPYAEAGRALLAHSESLALSPWPGASLQGENRFRGFYYTTQNPGGEHERQVDWTTRLAFRQTLGGVSLEAGYLRSVQEGESPFRFEALPSRRTHQANLGLGFQEKPLALSLKGGRDLEGGKYLPLEAEGRLQDQGYSLLLYHKRGLEGEGPLETRLEGSLSPYPLALRASLRYDHPKALFDPLLLQGSYALPAGSLNLAHRQGLNGEGALDTSLSLAFREGQDAYTLQARRDWPKGLSQLFAQAILGPRSLSLQANLDPQGLAYQVGLRFGTAPEPLWDLSLTGRYQEGFRGTNLRLALSQALPEVGFRLSANLHLPEVEDRETYLKDLTFSGGAELWGPTPPDENGENALPGLAFSGSLTYTRKPSSPEGYALALRNFGPTLTFLGRENTRLHLAALLTQNLPGEPLKPRFVLVLDRCCWALRVTLDAGKGSFGLAFLYGGQAAGLLLSEEGVKLGGAP
;
A
#
# COMPACT_ATOMS: atom_id res chain seq x y z
N PHE A 1 46.94 -1.75 2.29
CA PHE A 1 46.55 -1.49 3.69
C PHE A 1 46.03 -0.08 3.78
N SER A 2 44.95 0.16 4.52
CA SER A 2 44.44 1.50 4.83
C SER A 2 44.11 1.61 6.30
N LEU A 3 44.41 2.76 6.90
CA LEU A 3 44.01 3.11 8.26
C LEU A 3 43.25 4.44 8.22
N GLN A 4 42.08 4.47 8.84
CA GLN A 4 41.31 5.68 9.09
C GLN A 4 41.02 5.77 10.58
N GLY A 5 41.28 6.92 11.18
CA GLY A 5 41.08 7.12 12.61
C GLY A 5 40.48 8.47 12.92
N SER A 6 39.74 8.56 14.02
CA SER A 6 39.21 9.80 14.57
C SER A 6 39.26 9.77 16.09
N LEU A 7 39.63 10.91 16.68
CA LEU A 7 39.50 11.17 18.11
C LEU A 7 38.56 12.35 18.29
N GLN A 8 37.49 12.17 19.06
CA GLN A 8 36.57 13.23 19.44
C GLN A 8 36.57 13.37 20.95
N VAL A 9 36.90 14.55 21.45
CA VAL A 9 36.89 14.85 22.88
C VAL A 9 35.92 16.00 23.12
N GLY A 10 35.07 15.87 24.12
CA GLY A 10 34.12 16.91 24.46
C GLY A 10 33.53 16.73 25.85
N ARG A 11 32.84 17.78 26.31
CA ARG A 11 32.04 17.78 27.53
C ARG A 11 30.57 17.62 27.12
N TYR A 12 29.89 16.65 27.72
CA TYR A 12 28.52 16.29 27.36
C TYR A 12 27.61 16.38 28.58
N LEU A 13 26.45 17.00 28.39
CA LEU A 13 25.35 17.02 29.34
C LEU A 13 24.15 16.33 28.66
N ALA A 14 23.72 15.19 29.19
CA ALA A 14 22.66 14.40 28.56
C ALA A 14 21.94 13.49 29.57
N GLU A 15 20.85 12.87 29.12
CA GLU A 15 20.06 11.93 29.91
C GLU A 15 20.90 10.70 30.32
N THR A 16 20.81 10.32 31.59
CA THR A 16 21.55 9.18 32.13
C THR A 16 21.01 7.86 31.63
N ASN A 17 21.89 6.87 31.46
CA ASN A 17 21.49 5.52 31.07
C ASN A 17 20.74 4.83 32.23
N PRO A 18 19.42 4.60 32.13
CA PRO A 18 18.65 4.03 33.23
C PRO A 18 19.02 2.57 33.52
N LEU A 19 19.69 1.89 32.59
CA LEU A 19 20.15 0.51 32.73
C LEU A 19 21.47 0.41 33.52
N ASN A 20 22.26 1.49 33.58
CA ASN A 20 23.52 1.54 34.32
C ASN A 20 23.28 2.02 35.76
N ARG A 21 23.76 1.23 36.75
CA ARG A 21 23.57 1.52 38.17
C ARG A 21 24.32 2.78 38.64
N SER A 22 25.53 3.04 38.16
CA SER A 22 26.29 4.26 38.49
C SER A 22 25.68 5.48 37.84
N ALA A 23 25.22 5.36 36.59
CA ALA A 23 24.54 6.45 35.89
C ALA A 23 23.27 6.92 36.63
N ARG A 24 22.50 5.99 37.21
CA ARG A 24 21.30 6.34 38.01
C ARG A 24 21.62 7.17 39.26
N ALA A 25 22.82 6.99 39.85
CA ALA A 25 23.23 7.75 41.03
C ALA A 25 23.56 9.22 40.70
N LEU A 26 23.81 9.54 39.43
CA LEU A 26 24.09 10.89 38.96
C LEU A 26 22.82 11.73 38.72
N GLY A 27 21.62 11.12 38.82
CA GLY A 27 20.34 11.78 38.56
C GLY A 27 19.81 11.54 37.13
N PRO A 28 18.73 12.21 36.72
CA PRO A 28 18.13 12.04 35.38
C PRO A 28 19.00 12.59 34.24
N TYR A 29 19.88 13.54 34.55
CA TYR A 29 20.86 14.11 33.64
C TYR A 29 22.22 14.11 34.33
N ALA A 30 23.26 13.75 33.59
CA ALA A 30 24.63 13.78 34.08
C ALA A 30 25.52 14.59 33.13
N GLU A 31 26.59 15.11 33.69
CA GLU A 31 27.65 15.77 32.95
C GLU A 31 28.93 14.95 33.01
N ALA A 32 29.52 14.67 31.85
CA ALA A 32 30.76 13.92 31.76
C ALA A 32 31.65 14.46 30.64
N GLY A 33 32.97 14.45 30.87
CA GLY A 33 33.93 14.46 29.78
C GLY A 33 33.87 13.12 29.05
N ARG A 34 33.91 13.16 27.72
CA ARG A 34 33.87 12.00 26.85
C ARG A 34 35.01 12.08 25.84
N ALA A 35 35.74 10.98 25.69
CA ALA A 35 36.62 10.73 24.57
C ALA A 35 36.09 9.55 23.75
N LEU A 36 35.86 9.76 22.45
CA LEU A 36 35.59 8.72 21.48
C LEU A 36 36.83 8.52 20.62
N LEU A 37 37.43 7.35 20.74
CA LEU A 37 38.45 6.85 19.84
C LEU A 37 37.79 5.89 18.86
N ALA A 38 37.91 6.15 17.56
CA ALA A 38 37.47 5.22 16.53
C ALA A 38 38.56 5.03 15.49
N HIS A 39 38.79 3.79 15.07
CA HIS A 39 39.63 3.50 13.92
C HIS A 39 39.09 2.32 13.11
N SER A 40 39.40 2.33 11.82
CA SER A 40 39.21 1.23 10.90
C SER A 40 40.50 0.94 10.15
N GLU A 41 40.89 -0.31 10.16
CA GLU A 41 42.02 -0.86 9.43
C GLU A 41 41.49 -1.81 8.37
N SER A 42 41.99 -1.69 7.14
CA SER A 42 41.71 -2.64 6.08
C SER A 42 42.99 -3.16 5.46
N LEU A 43 43.01 -4.47 5.21
CA LEU A 43 44.07 -5.18 4.54
C LEU A 43 43.45 -5.95 3.38
N ALA A 44 44.00 -5.78 2.18
CA ALA A 44 43.70 -6.60 1.02
C ALA A 44 45.03 -6.95 0.37
N LEU A 45 45.34 -8.24 0.32
CA LEU A 45 46.56 -8.79 -0.27
C LEU A 45 46.20 -9.92 -1.21
N SER A 46 47.01 -10.08 -2.26
CA SER A 46 47.02 -11.26 -3.12
C SER A 46 48.42 -11.87 -3.09
N PRO A 47 48.75 -12.67 -2.05
CA PRO A 47 50.12 -13.08 -1.78
C PRO A 47 50.76 -13.91 -2.90
N TRP A 48 49.96 -14.69 -3.63
CA TRP A 48 50.34 -15.45 -4.81
C TRP A 48 49.10 -15.71 -5.69
N PRO A 49 49.24 -16.24 -6.93
CA PRO A 49 48.12 -16.48 -7.82
C PRO A 49 47.00 -17.33 -7.18
N GLY A 50 45.78 -16.83 -7.27
CA GLY A 50 44.60 -17.48 -6.69
C GLY A 50 44.44 -17.33 -5.17
N ALA A 51 45.41 -16.77 -4.45
CA ALA A 51 45.27 -16.45 -3.03
C ALA A 51 44.79 -15.01 -2.82
N SER A 52 43.84 -14.82 -1.91
CA SER A 52 43.43 -13.52 -1.40
C SER A 52 43.33 -13.54 0.11
N LEU A 53 43.92 -12.55 0.76
CA LEU A 53 43.78 -12.31 2.19
C LEU A 53 43.14 -10.94 2.40
N GLN A 54 41.99 -10.93 3.06
CA GLN A 54 41.25 -9.73 3.42
C GLN A 54 41.18 -9.64 4.94
N GLY A 55 41.53 -8.50 5.51
CA GLY A 55 41.46 -8.21 6.93
C GLY A 55 40.73 -6.89 7.16
N GLU A 56 39.85 -6.86 8.16
CA GLU A 56 39.18 -5.65 8.61
C GLU A 56 39.26 -5.62 10.14
N ASN A 57 39.70 -4.50 10.71
CA ASN A 57 39.61 -4.25 12.14
C ASN A 57 38.91 -2.91 12.35
N ARG A 58 37.76 -2.93 13.03
CA ARG A 58 36.99 -1.73 13.37
C ARG A 58 36.88 -1.65 14.89
N PHE A 59 37.38 -0.57 15.45
CA PHE A 59 37.33 -0.31 16.88
C PHE A 59 36.65 1.02 17.16
N ARG A 60 35.81 1.04 18.20
CA ARG A 60 35.21 2.23 18.78
C ARG A 60 35.26 2.11 20.30
N GLY A 61 36.04 2.96 20.94
CA GLY A 61 36.12 3.09 22.39
C GLY A 61 35.53 4.41 22.85
N PHE A 62 34.55 4.34 23.74
CA PHE A 62 33.97 5.47 24.44
C PHE A 62 34.54 5.46 25.86
N TYR A 63 35.14 6.55 26.29
CA TYR A 63 35.75 6.70 27.60
C TYR A 63 35.15 7.92 28.28
N TYR A 64 34.72 7.76 29.53
CA TYR A 64 34.02 8.79 30.28
C TYR A 64 34.79 9.17 31.54
N THR A 65 34.64 10.41 31.98
CA THR A 65 35.19 10.87 33.26
C THR A 65 34.37 10.41 34.46
N THR A 66 33.17 9.86 34.24
CA THR A 66 32.33 9.26 35.28
C THR A 66 32.95 7.96 35.77
N GLN A 67 32.64 7.59 37.02
CA GLN A 67 33.18 6.39 37.64
C GLN A 67 32.07 5.42 38.01
N ASN A 68 32.38 4.14 37.87
CA ASN A 68 31.54 3.06 38.36
C ASN A 68 31.61 2.98 39.90
N PRO A 69 30.77 2.17 40.58
CA PRO A 69 30.79 2.05 42.04
C PRO A 69 32.11 1.50 42.62
N GLY A 70 32.98 0.93 41.78
CA GLY A 70 34.32 0.47 42.14
C GLY A 70 35.41 1.54 42.02
N GLY A 71 35.07 2.77 41.61
CA GLY A 71 36.01 3.87 41.42
C GLY A 71 36.77 3.86 40.09
N GLU A 72 36.44 2.92 39.19
CA GLU A 72 37.04 2.88 37.85
C GLU A 72 36.26 3.77 36.88
N HIS A 73 36.97 4.41 35.96
CA HIS A 73 36.34 5.23 34.93
C HIS A 73 35.48 4.38 33.98
N GLU A 74 34.27 4.84 33.71
CA GLU A 74 33.34 4.15 32.82
C GLU A 74 33.88 4.15 31.38
N ARG A 75 33.78 3.00 30.73
CA ARG A 75 34.16 2.82 29.33
C ARG A 75 33.20 1.88 28.63
N GLN A 76 33.04 2.08 27.33
CA GLN A 76 32.31 1.18 26.46
C GLN A 76 33.11 0.93 25.19
N VAL A 77 33.16 -0.32 24.73
CA VAL A 77 33.95 -0.75 23.57
C VAL A 77 33.05 -1.50 22.60
N ASP A 78 33.14 -1.15 21.31
CA ASP A 78 32.60 -1.89 20.17
C ASP A 78 33.77 -2.20 19.23
N TRP A 79 34.15 -3.47 19.16
CA TRP A 79 35.33 -3.93 18.45
C TRP A 79 35.02 -5.14 17.60
N THR A 80 35.22 -5.02 16.29
CA THR A 80 35.08 -6.09 15.32
C THR A 80 36.38 -6.32 14.57
N THR A 81 36.84 -7.56 14.51
CA THR A 81 37.97 -8.03 13.70
C THR A 81 37.47 -9.12 12.76
N ARG A 82 37.76 -9.00 11.47
CA ARG A 82 37.50 -9.98 10.44
C ARG A 82 38.79 -10.31 9.71
N LEU A 83 39.04 -11.58 9.49
CA LEU A 83 40.11 -12.05 8.61
C LEU A 83 39.51 -13.12 7.70
N ALA A 84 39.75 -13.02 6.40
CA ALA A 84 39.28 -13.96 5.41
C ALA A 84 40.43 -14.29 4.47
N PHE A 85 40.83 -15.55 4.46
CA PHE A 85 41.77 -16.11 3.50
C PHE A 85 41.01 -16.98 2.52
N ARG A 86 41.32 -16.85 1.23
CA ARG A 86 40.78 -17.70 0.17
C ARG A 86 41.90 -18.11 -0.76
N GLN A 87 42.00 -19.41 -1.03
CA GLN A 87 42.86 -19.98 -2.06
C GLN A 87 41.98 -20.58 -3.16
N THR A 88 42.25 -20.22 -4.40
CA THR A 88 41.61 -20.82 -5.59
C THR A 88 42.64 -21.60 -6.39
N LEU A 89 42.30 -22.83 -6.78
CA LEU A 89 43.13 -23.78 -7.51
C LEU A 89 42.27 -24.38 -8.63
N GLY A 90 42.16 -23.67 -9.75
CA GLY A 90 41.22 -24.02 -10.82
C GLY A 90 39.78 -23.98 -10.32
N GLY A 91 39.05 -25.09 -10.44
CA GLY A 91 37.68 -25.22 -9.95
C GLY A 91 37.57 -25.37 -8.42
N VAL A 92 38.64 -25.69 -7.70
CA VAL A 92 38.60 -25.89 -6.24
C VAL A 92 38.93 -24.59 -5.51
N SER A 93 38.23 -24.30 -4.42
CA SER A 93 38.56 -23.19 -3.52
C SER A 93 38.56 -23.62 -2.06
N LEU A 94 39.52 -23.12 -1.30
CA LEU A 94 39.58 -23.25 0.16
C LEU A 94 39.43 -21.87 0.79
N GLU A 95 38.57 -21.77 1.79
CA GLU A 95 38.26 -20.54 2.52
C GLU A 95 38.52 -20.75 4.00
N ALA A 96 39.19 -19.80 4.64
CA ALA A 96 39.37 -19.75 6.09
C ALA A 96 38.96 -18.36 6.59
N GLY A 97 38.04 -18.31 7.52
CA GLY A 97 37.49 -17.08 8.09
C GLY A 97 37.72 -17.01 9.58
N TYR A 98 37.95 -15.80 10.08
CA TYR A 98 37.96 -15.47 11.50
C TYR A 98 37.10 -14.24 11.72
N LEU A 99 36.20 -14.31 12.70
CA LEU A 99 35.35 -13.20 13.11
C LEU A 99 35.42 -13.08 14.62
N ARG A 100 35.82 -11.93 15.12
CA ARG A 100 35.64 -11.54 16.52
C ARG A 100 34.86 -10.25 16.57
N SER A 101 33.77 -10.22 17.32
CA SER A 101 32.96 -9.03 17.55
C SER A 101 32.65 -8.97 19.04
N VAL A 102 33.09 -7.90 19.69
CA VAL A 102 32.97 -7.69 21.14
C VAL A 102 32.37 -6.31 21.36
N GLN A 103 31.31 -6.29 22.15
CA GLN A 103 30.61 -5.11 22.59
C GLN A 103 30.47 -5.23 24.10
N GLU A 104 31.19 -4.41 24.85
CA GLU A 104 31.32 -4.52 26.31
C GLU A 104 31.43 -3.15 26.98
N GLY A 105 31.26 -3.14 28.29
CA GLY A 105 31.38 -1.93 29.12
C GLY A 105 30.05 -1.23 29.35
N GLU A 106 30.13 -0.05 29.94
CA GLU A 106 29.00 0.73 30.41
C GLU A 106 29.14 2.18 29.94
N SER A 107 28.01 2.84 29.74
CA SER A 107 27.95 4.26 29.39
C SER A 107 27.10 5.00 30.44
N PRO A 108 27.50 6.22 30.86
CA PRO A 108 26.68 7.07 31.69
C PRO A 108 25.46 7.60 30.94
N PHE A 109 25.47 7.60 29.60
CA PHE A 109 24.47 8.25 28.78
C PHE A 109 23.54 7.27 28.05
N ARG A 110 22.24 7.61 28.01
CA ARG A 110 21.23 6.77 27.37
C ARG A 110 21.42 6.63 25.86
N PHE A 111 21.83 7.70 25.18
CA PHE A 111 21.98 7.73 23.71
C PHE A 111 23.17 6.89 23.19
N GLU A 112 24.06 6.46 24.09
CA GLU A 112 25.25 5.68 23.78
C GLU A 112 25.24 4.27 24.36
N ALA A 113 24.16 3.88 25.05
CA ALA A 113 24.04 2.55 25.61
C ALA A 113 24.04 1.48 24.51
N LEU A 114 25.00 0.58 24.57
CA LEU A 114 25.16 -0.52 23.65
C LEU A 114 24.86 -1.85 24.35
N PRO A 115 24.11 -2.78 23.74
CA PRO A 115 23.90 -4.09 24.32
C PRO A 115 25.22 -4.87 24.37
N SER A 116 25.45 -5.62 25.44
CA SER A 116 26.62 -6.50 25.51
C SER A 116 26.48 -7.62 24.48
N ARG A 117 27.48 -7.79 23.62
CA ARG A 117 27.52 -8.86 22.63
C ARG A 117 28.93 -9.38 22.51
N ARG A 118 29.08 -10.70 22.49
CA ARG A 118 30.37 -11.35 22.23
C ARG A 118 30.17 -12.46 21.21
N THR A 119 30.92 -12.41 20.13
CA THR A 119 30.92 -13.41 19.07
C THR A 119 32.36 -13.63 18.65
N HIS A 120 32.79 -14.88 18.61
CA HIS A 120 34.14 -15.24 18.25
C HIS A 120 34.11 -16.56 17.51
N GLN A 121 34.39 -16.55 16.22
CA GLN A 121 34.16 -17.69 15.34
C GLN A 121 35.33 -17.86 14.38
N ALA A 122 35.70 -19.12 14.13
CA ALA A 122 36.59 -19.51 13.05
C ALA A 122 35.82 -20.42 12.09
N ASN A 123 35.86 -20.11 10.80
CA ASN A 123 35.11 -20.82 9.77
C ASN A 123 36.08 -21.42 8.75
N LEU A 124 35.74 -22.57 8.21
CA LEU A 124 36.44 -23.23 7.11
C LEU A 124 35.42 -23.57 6.01
N GLY A 125 35.80 -23.32 4.77
CA GLY A 125 35.01 -23.59 3.58
C GLY A 125 35.83 -24.35 2.56
N LEU A 126 35.23 -25.36 1.94
CA LEU A 126 35.72 -26.02 0.74
C LEU A 126 34.68 -25.81 -0.35
N GLY A 127 35.12 -25.41 -1.53
CA GLY A 127 34.28 -25.19 -2.69
C GLY A 127 34.86 -25.91 -3.90
N PHE A 128 33.97 -26.38 -4.77
CA PHE A 128 34.29 -26.82 -6.12
C PHE A 128 33.31 -26.16 -7.07
N GLN A 129 33.78 -25.60 -8.18
CA GLN A 129 32.97 -24.92 -9.17
C GLN A 129 33.52 -25.23 -10.56
N GLU A 130 32.79 -26.07 -11.29
CA GLU A 130 33.03 -26.39 -12.69
C GLU A 130 31.68 -26.57 -13.36
N LYS A 131 31.30 -25.68 -14.27
CA LYS A 131 29.95 -25.68 -14.86
C LYS A 131 29.63 -27.05 -15.48
N PRO A 132 28.44 -27.61 -15.22
CA PRO A 132 27.30 -27.01 -14.50
C PRO A 132 27.30 -27.23 -12.98
N LEU A 133 28.30 -27.88 -12.41
CA LEU A 133 28.34 -28.31 -11.01
C LEU A 133 29.05 -27.28 -10.10
N ALA A 134 28.44 -27.00 -8.96
CA ALA A 134 29.08 -26.34 -7.83
C ALA A 134 28.81 -27.12 -6.55
N LEU A 135 29.85 -27.38 -5.77
CA LEU A 135 29.77 -28.01 -4.46
C LEU A 135 30.35 -27.06 -3.43
N SER A 136 29.77 -26.99 -2.24
CA SER A 136 30.37 -26.30 -1.11
C SER A 136 30.16 -27.08 0.19
N LEU A 137 31.17 -27.04 1.04
CA LEU A 137 31.15 -27.59 2.39
C LEU A 137 31.69 -26.52 3.32
N LYS A 138 30.90 -26.11 4.31
CA LYS A 138 31.26 -25.08 5.27
C LYS A 138 31.09 -25.60 6.69
N GLY A 139 32.04 -25.31 7.55
CA GLY A 139 31.97 -25.60 8.97
C GLY A 139 32.74 -24.55 9.75
N GLY A 140 32.78 -24.70 11.06
CA GLY A 140 33.52 -23.77 11.89
C GLY A 140 33.45 -24.12 13.36
N ARG A 141 33.93 -23.19 14.18
CA ARG A 141 33.95 -23.31 15.63
C ARG A 141 33.60 -21.97 16.25
N ASP A 142 32.66 -21.98 17.18
CA ASP A 142 32.48 -20.90 18.12
C ASP A 142 33.58 -20.98 19.18
N LEU A 143 34.47 -20.01 19.14
CA LEU A 143 35.63 -19.89 20.00
C LEU A 143 35.26 -19.30 21.37
N GLU A 144 34.09 -18.67 21.53
CA GLU A 144 33.60 -18.28 22.87
C GLU A 144 33.05 -19.49 23.62
N GLY A 145 32.13 -20.23 22.99
CA GLY A 145 31.48 -21.38 23.59
C GLY A 145 32.31 -22.67 23.53
N GLY A 146 33.38 -22.69 22.74
CA GLY A 146 34.23 -23.87 22.51
C GLY A 146 33.60 -24.95 21.61
N LYS A 147 32.42 -24.68 21.05
CA LYS A 147 31.59 -25.64 20.30
C LYS A 147 31.79 -25.55 18.80
N TYR A 148 31.62 -26.66 18.09
CA TYR A 148 31.57 -26.65 16.63
C TYR A 148 30.31 -25.97 16.12
N LEU A 149 30.46 -25.16 15.07
CA LEU A 149 29.34 -24.69 14.28
C LEU A 149 28.82 -25.84 13.41
N PRO A 150 27.53 -25.85 13.03
CA PRO A 150 26.99 -26.87 12.14
C PRO A 150 27.78 -26.98 10.83
N LEU A 151 27.92 -28.20 10.34
CA LEU A 151 28.44 -28.51 9.03
C LEU A 151 27.33 -28.29 7.99
N GLU A 152 27.60 -27.45 7.00
CA GLU A 152 26.69 -27.11 5.91
C GLU A 152 27.28 -27.63 4.60
N ALA A 153 26.55 -28.50 3.90
CA ALA A 153 26.90 -29.03 2.60
C ALA A 153 25.87 -28.55 1.57
N GLU A 154 26.34 -28.07 0.42
CA GLU A 154 25.51 -27.61 -0.69
C GLU A 154 26.05 -28.22 -1.98
N GLY A 155 25.18 -28.85 -2.76
CA GLY A 155 25.42 -29.23 -4.15
C GLY A 155 24.45 -28.53 -5.07
N ARG A 156 24.96 -27.85 -6.10
CA ARG A 156 24.18 -27.13 -7.09
C ARG A 156 24.56 -27.62 -8.49
N LEU A 157 23.60 -28.11 -9.25
CA LEU A 157 23.72 -28.34 -10.70
C LEU A 157 22.96 -27.23 -11.41
N GLN A 158 23.62 -26.40 -12.20
CA GLN A 158 22.99 -25.27 -12.86
C GLN A 158 23.61 -25.01 -14.24
N ASP A 159 22.73 -24.89 -15.24
CA ASP A 159 23.08 -24.48 -16.58
C ASP A 159 21.95 -23.62 -17.18
N GLN A 160 22.05 -23.30 -18.48
CA GLN A 160 20.96 -22.64 -19.20
C GLN A 160 19.69 -23.50 -19.16
N GLY A 161 18.64 -22.96 -18.54
CA GLY A 161 17.32 -23.58 -18.51
C GLY A 161 17.09 -24.61 -17.40
N TYR A 162 18.03 -24.87 -16.50
CA TYR A 162 17.75 -25.69 -15.31
C TYR A 162 18.64 -25.37 -14.10
N SER A 163 18.12 -25.66 -12.91
CA SER A 163 18.88 -25.63 -11.66
C SER A 163 18.39 -26.68 -10.68
N LEU A 164 19.30 -27.41 -10.03
CA LEU A 164 19.01 -28.28 -8.91
C LEU A 164 19.92 -27.90 -7.74
N LEU A 165 19.35 -27.72 -6.54
CA LEU A 165 20.05 -27.43 -5.30
C LEU A 165 19.72 -28.52 -4.29
N LEU A 166 20.74 -29.18 -3.76
CA LEU A 166 20.65 -30.03 -2.58
C LEU A 166 21.45 -29.36 -1.47
N TYR A 167 20.80 -29.08 -0.35
CA TYR A 167 21.43 -28.48 0.83
C TYR A 167 21.18 -29.37 2.04
N HIS A 168 22.21 -29.56 2.86
CA HIS A 168 22.13 -30.32 4.10
C HIS A 168 22.92 -29.64 5.20
N LYS A 169 22.31 -29.52 6.38
CA LYS A 169 22.91 -28.95 7.58
C LYS A 169 22.90 -29.97 8.71
N ARG A 170 24.03 -30.16 9.37
CA ARG A 170 24.21 -31.12 10.46
C ARG A 170 24.94 -30.49 11.64
N GLY A 171 24.37 -30.63 12.83
CA GLY A 171 25.03 -30.32 14.10
C GLY A 171 26.13 -31.33 14.42
N LEU A 172 27.21 -30.84 15.02
CA LEU A 172 28.40 -31.61 15.32
C LEU A 172 28.55 -31.93 16.81
N GLU A 173 27.68 -31.40 17.67
CA GLU A 173 27.73 -31.51 19.14
C GLU A 173 26.60 -32.41 19.67
N GLY A 174 26.22 -33.42 18.89
CA GLY A 174 25.17 -34.39 19.25
C GLY A 174 23.77 -34.03 18.76
N GLU A 175 23.55 -32.88 18.11
CA GLU A 175 22.24 -32.52 17.56
C GLU A 175 21.85 -33.36 16.33
N GLY A 176 22.85 -33.90 15.62
CA GLY A 176 22.63 -34.69 14.41
C GLY A 176 22.15 -33.83 13.21
N PRO A 177 21.44 -34.41 12.24
CA PRO A 177 20.85 -33.66 11.14
C PRO A 177 19.95 -32.51 11.63
N LEU A 178 20.09 -31.33 11.03
CA LEU A 178 19.28 -30.14 11.36
C LEU A 178 18.31 -29.79 10.23
N GLU A 179 18.79 -29.81 8.98
CA GLU A 179 17.98 -29.42 7.83
C GLU A 179 18.41 -30.18 6.58
N THR A 180 17.44 -30.58 5.76
CA THR A 180 17.69 -30.99 4.36
C THR A 180 16.74 -30.23 3.45
N ARG A 181 17.26 -29.63 2.38
CA ARG A 181 16.47 -28.88 1.38
C ARG A 181 16.84 -29.31 -0.02
N LEU A 182 15.82 -29.50 -0.86
CA LEU A 182 15.93 -29.81 -2.28
C LEU A 182 15.13 -28.76 -3.06
N GLU A 183 15.77 -28.10 -4.03
CA GLU A 183 15.09 -27.20 -4.95
C GLU A 183 15.43 -27.55 -6.39
N GLY A 184 14.41 -27.70 -7.23
CA GLY A 184 14.56 -27.91 -8.66
C GLY A 184 13.88 -26.78 -9.43
N SER A 185 14.50 -26.33 -10.51
CA SER A 185 13.86 -25.48 -11.51
C SER A 185 14.23 -25.92 -12.92
N LEU A 186 13.26 -25.82 -13.83
CA LEU A 186 13.40 -26.05 -15.26
C LEU A 186 12.79 -24.83 -15.94
N SER A 187 13.55 -24.07 -16.72
CA SER A 187 13.13 -22.83 -17.38
C SER A 187 13.37 -22.82 -18.90
N PRO A 188 12.96 -23.85 -19.65
CA PRO A 188 13.03 -23.80 -21.10
C PRO A 188 11.97 -22.82 -21.65
N TYR A 189 12.38 -21.72 -22.29
CA TYR A 189 11.41 -20.78 -22.88
C TYR A 189 10.41 -21.51 -23.80
N PRO A 190 9.09 -21.27 -23.68
CA PRO A 190 8.42 -20.27 -22.84
C PRO A 190 7.96 -20.77 -21.44
N LEU A 191 8.33 -21.98 -21.04
CA LEU A 191 7.91 -22.62 -19.78
C LEU A 191 8.94 -22.40 -18.67
N ALA A 192 8.48 -22.18 -17.43
CA ALA A 192 9.31 -22.34 -16.25
C ALA A 192 8.57 -23.05 -15.12
N LEU A 193 9.19 -24.10 -14.60
CA LEU A 193 8.74 -24.95 -13.50
C LEU A 193 9.70 -24.81 -12.33
N ARG A 194 9.18 -24.81 -11.11
CA ARG A 194 9.95 -24.83 -9.87
C ARG A 194 9.29 -25.76 -8.86
N ALA A 195 10.12 -26.52 -8.16
CA ALA A 195 9.74 -27.33 -7.01
C ALA A 195 10.70 -27.06 -5.85
N SER A 196 10.20 -26.97 -4.62
CA SER A 196 11.05 -26.89 -3.43
C SER A 196 10.47 -27.70 -2.28
N LEU A 197 11.36 -28.43 -1.60
CA LEU A 197 11.07 -29.27 -0.45
C LEU A 197 12.11 -29.03 0.63
N ARG A 198 11.67 -28.89 1.89
CA ARG A 198 12.55 -28.76 3.07
C ARG A 198 12.06 -29.68 4.17
N TYR A 199 13.00 -30.33 4.84
CA TYR A 199 12.77 -31.21 5.98
C TYR A 199 13.51 -30.66 7.20
N ASP A 200 12.75 -30.37 8.25
CA ASP A 200 13.21 -29.93 9.57
C ASP A 200 13.38 -31.19 10.43
N HIS A 201 14.63 -31.66 10.54
CA HIS A 201 14.95 -32.91 11.26
C HIS A 201 14.61 -32.85 12.75
N PRO A 202 14.91 -31.76 13.51
CA PRO A 202 14.53 -31.64 14.92
C PRO A 202 13.03 -31.80 15.18
N LYS A 203 12.18 -31.34 14.26
CA LYS A 203 10.72 -31.47 14.37
C LYS A 203 10.18 -32.75 13.73
N ALA A 204 10.99 -33.43 12.93
CA ALA A 204 10.60 -34.53 12.06
C ALA A 204 9.44 -34.16 11.10
N LEU A 205 9.42 -32.92 10.61
CA LEU A 205 8.36 -32.40 9.74
C LEU A 205 8.91 -31.84 8.43
N PHE A 206 8.14 -31.99 7.36
CA PHE A 206 8.37 -31.29 6.11
C PHE A 206 7.73 -29.91 6.14
N ASP A 207 8.42 -28.92 5.58
CA ASP A 207 7.75 -27.72 5.13
C ASP A 207 6.86 -28.07 3.91
N PRO A 208 5.80 -27.29 3.64
CA PRO A 208 4.95 -27.55 2.49
C PRO A 208 5.72 -27.63 1.18
N LEU A 209 5.46 -28.69 0.40
CA LEU A 209 5.96 -28.82 -0.96
C LEU A 209 5.37 -27.69 -1.79
N LEU A 210 6.24 -26.86 -2.36
CA LEU A 210 5.86 -25.79 -3.28
C LEU A 210 6.09 -26.26 -4.71
N LEU A 211 5.05 -26.21 -5.52
CA LEU A 211 5.10 -26.46 -6.96
C LEU A 211 4.65 -25.20 -7.68
N GLN A 212 5.47 -24.69 -8.61
CA GLN A 212 5.15 -23.53 -9.41
C GLN A 212 5.39 -23.84 -10.88
N GLY A 213 4.45 -23.44 -11.73
CA GLY A 213 4.57 -23.50 -13.18
C GLY A 213 4.18 -22.15 -13.76
N SER A 214 4.92 -21.71 -14.76
CA SER A 214 4.71 -20.45 -15.46
C SER A 214 4.92 -20.66 -16.96
N TYR A 215 4.11 -20.00 -17.76
CA TYR A 215 4.14 -20.08 -19.21
C TYR A 215 4.05 -18.65 -19.76
N ALA A 216 5.10 -18.23 -20.47
CA ALA A 216 5.16 -16.95 -21.15
C ALA A 216 4.33 -17.00 -22.43
N LEU A 217 3.27 -16.22 -22.49
CA LEU A 217 2.48 -16.02 -23.71
C LEU A 217 3.10 -14.84 -24.48
N PRO A 218 2.99 -14.79 -25.83
CA PRO A 218 3.48 -13.65 -26.61
C PRO A 218 2.97 -12.29 -26.13
N ALA A 219 1.74 -12.26 -25.61
CA ALA A 219 1.06 -11.08 -25.10
C ALA A 219 0.74 -11.18 -23.60
N GLY A 220 1.42 -12.04 -22.84
CA GLY A 220 1.03 -12.26 -21.44
C GLY A 220 1.77 -13.34 -20.67
N SER A 221 1.14 -13.84 -19.62
CA SER A 221 1.67 -14.91 -18.78
C SER A 221 0.55 -15.72 -18.13
N LEU A 222 0.78 -17.03 -18.00
CA LEU A 222 -0.03 -17.95 -17.20
C LEU A 222 0.84 -18.51 -16.08
N ASN A 223 0.41 -18.39 -14.83
CA ASN A 223 1.12 -18.87 -13.65
C ASN A 223 0.20 -19.75 -12.81
N LEU A 224 0.71 -20.89 -12.37
CA LEU A 224 0.05 -21.83 -11.47
C LEU A 224 1.00 -22.09 -10.30
N ALA A 225 0.53 -21.90 -9.07
CA ALA A 225 1.26 -22.29 -7.87
C ALA A 225 0.40 -23.18 -6.99
N HIS A 226 0.99 -24.23 -6.43
CA HIS A 226 0.32 -25.16 -5.54
C HIS A 226 1.22 -25.46 -4.34
N ARG A 227 0.62 -25.48 -3.16
CA ARG A 227 1.28 -25.85 -1.90
C ARG A 227 0.59 -27.07 -1.32
N GLN A 228 1.39 -28.11 -1.11
CA GLN A 228 0.95 -29.39 -0.56
C GLN A 228 1.61 -29.62 0.80
N GLY A 229 0.81 -29.77 1.84
CA GLY A 229 1.25 -30.25 3.14
C GLY A 229 1.59 -31.74 3.07
N LEU A 230 2.74 -32.10 3.64
CA LEU A 230 3.29 -33.45 3.59
C LEU A 230 3.20 -34.17 4.93
N ASN A 231 2.69 -33.53 5.99
CA ASN A 231 2.58 -34.10 7.34
C ASN A 231 1.13 -34.48 7.69
N GLY A 232 0.32 -34.77 6.66
CA GLY A 232 -1.09 -35.17 6.81
C GLY A 232 -2.10 -34.06 6.53
N GLU A 233 -1.66 -32.82 6.26
CA GLU A 233 -2.57 -31.70 5.98
C GLU A 233 -3.20 -31.77 4.58
N GLY A 234 -2.54 -32.44 3.63
CA GLY A 234 -2.99 -32.52 2.24
C GLY A 234 -2.77 -31.20 1.49
N ALA A 235 -3.64 -30.88 0.52
CA ALA A 235 -3.54 -29.63 -0.22
C ALA A 235 -3.76 -28.42 0.71
N LEU A 236 -2.91 -27.40 0.60
CA LEU A 236 -3.02 -26.17 1.41
C LEU A 236 -3.61 -25.03 0.60
N ASP A 237 -2.95 -24.69 -0.51
CA ASP A 237 -3.43 -23.67 -1.42
C ASP A 237 -3.08 -23.96 -2.89
N THR A 238 -3.94 -23.49 -3.79
CA THR A 238 -3.70 -23.49 -5.23
C THR A 238 -4.05 -22.11 -5.76
N SER A 239 -3.17 -21.51 -6.57
CA SER A 239 -3.42 -20.22 -7.21
C SER A 239 -3.10 -20.28 -8.70
N LEU A 240 -3.96 -19.67 -9.49
CA LEU A 240 -3.86 -19.52 -10.93
C LEU A 240 -3.92 -18.04 -11.26
N SER A 241 -3.01 -17.56 -12.09
CA SER A 241 -3.04 -16.19 -12.60
C SER A 241 -2.76 -16.20 -14.09
N LEU A 242 -3.68 -15.65 -14.86
CA LEU A 242 -3.53 -15.36 -16.28
C LEU A 242 -3.59 -13.84 -16.44
N ALA A 243 -2.63 -13.30 -17.17
CA ALA A 243 -2.65 -11.94 -17.66
C ALA A 243 -2.37 -11.98 -19.16
N PHE A 244 -3.23 -11.36 -19.95
CA PHE A 244 -3.09 -11.28 -21.41
C PHE A 244 -3.42 -9.85 -21.84
N ARG A 245 -2.59 -9.25 -22.68
CA ARG A 245 -2.76 -7.89 -23.17
C ARG A 245 -2.44 -7.84 -24.65
N GLU A 246 -3.39 -7.35 -25.43
CA GLU A 246 -3.27 -7.20 -26.87
C GLU A 246 -3.74 -5.81 -27.28
N GLY A 247 -2.80 -4.94 -27.65
CA GLY A 247 -3.09 -3.54 -27.98
C GLY A 247 -3.67 -2.77 -26.79
N GLN A 248 -4.91 -2.29 -26.92
CA GLN A 248 -5.64 -1.60 -25.86
C GLN A 248 -6.46 -2.53 -24.96
N ASP A 249 -6.57 -3.81 -25.34
CA ASP A 249 -7.38 -4.78 -24.62
C ASP A 249 -6.51 -5.54 -23.61
N ALA A 250 -7.08 -5.83 -22.44
CA ALA A 250 -6.39 -6.56 -21.40
C ALA A 250 -7.34 -7.48 -20.64
N TYR A 251 -6.90 -8.70 -20.39
CA TYR A 251 -7.65 -9.74 -19.72
C TYR A 251 -6.83 -10.24 -18.54
N THR A 252 -7.41 -10.21 -17.35
CA THR A 252 -6.80 -10.77 -16.16
C THR A 252 -7.76 -11.78 -15.55
N LEU A 253 -7.26 -12.96 -15.21
CA LEU A 253 -7.97 -13.97 -14.45
C LEU A 253 -7.09 -14.39 -13.28
N GLN A 254 -7.63 -14.35 -12.07
CA GLN A 254 -6.97 -14.82 -10.86
C GLN A 254 -7.92 -15.77 -10.16
N ALA A 255 -7.49 -17.00 -9.91
CA ALA A 255 -8.24 -17.96 -9.12
C ALA A 255 -7.37 -18.44 -7.96
N ARG A 256 -7.97 -18.61 -6.78
CA ARG A 256 -7.30 -19.13 -5.59
C ARG A 256 -8.22 -20.11 -4.87
N ARG A 257 -7.68 -21.24 -4.43
CA ARG A 257 -8.32 -22.19 -3.53
C ARG A 257 -7.50 -22.25 -2.24
N ASP A 258 -8.14 -21.94 -1.12
CA ASP A 258 -7.66 -22.27 0.23
C ASP A 258 -8.39 -23.55 0.64
N TRP A 259 -7.66 -24.66 0.62
CA TRP A 259 -8.22 -25.99 0.80
C TRP A 259 -8.68 -26.24 2.25
N PRO A 260 -7.89 -25.92 3.30
CA PRO A 260 -8.33 -26.07 4.69
C PRO A 260 -9.60 -25.29 5.03
N LYS A 261 -9.78 -24.10 4.45
CA LYS A 261 -10.98 -23.28 4.69
C LYS A 261 -12.14 -23.59 3.76
N GLY A 262 -11.92 -24.43 2.73
CA GLY A 262 -12.91 -24.67 1.68
C GLY A 262 -13.27 -23.43 0.87
N LEU A 263 -12.40 -22.41 0.83
CA LEU A 263 -12.65 -21.11 0.19
C LEU A 263 -12.06 -21.09 -1.23
N SER A 264 -12.89 -20.80 -2.23
CA SER A 264 -12.45 -20.50 -3.59
C SER A 264 -12.72 -19.04 -3.92
N GLN A 265 -11.72 -18.35 -4.47
CA GLN A 265 -11.82 -16.97 -4.92
C GLN A 265 -11.52 -16.93 -6.41
N LEU A 266 -12.32 -16.17 -7.15
CA LEU A 266 -12.16 -15.93 -8.57
C LEU A 266 -12.28 -14.43 -8.79
N PHE A 267 -11.34 -13.87 -9.53
CA PHE A 267 -11.38 -12.51 -10.03
C PHE A 267 -11.08 -12.56 -11.53
N ALA A 268 -11.94 -11.96 -12.33
CA ALA A 268 -11.74 -11.80 -13.76
C ALA A 268 -11.97 -10.34 -14.14
N GLN A 269 -11.17 -9.81 -15.05
CA GLN A 269 -11.35 -8.49 -15.64
C GLN A 269 -11.05 -8.55 -17.13
N ALA A 270 -11.88 -7.91 -17.93
CA ALA A 270 -11.65 -7.68 -19.33
C ALA A 270 -11.77 -6.17 -19.60
N ILE A 271 -10.68 -5.56 -20.05
CA ILE A 271 -10.62 -4.18 -20.55
C ILE A 271 -10.68 -4.29 -22.07
N LEU A 272 -11.66 -3.61 -22.65
CA LEU A 272 -12.01 -3.62 -24.07
C LEU A 272 -12.05 -2.17 -24.54
N GLY A 273 -10.87 -1.58 -24.77
CA GLY A 273 -10.69 -0.13 -24.99
C GLY A 273 -11.35 0.75 -23.91
N PRO A 274 -12.43 1.49 -24.22
CA PRO A 274 -13.11 2.38 -23.27
C PRO A 274 -14.08 1.68 -22.30
N ARG A 275 -14.20 0.34 -22.39
CA ARG A 275 -15.11 -0.46 -21.57
C ARG A 275 -14.30 -1.41 -20.69
N SER A 276 -14.74 -1.66 -19.48
CA SER A 276 -14.19 -2.72 -18.63
C SER A 276 -15.27 -3.53 -17.95
N LEU A 277 -15.16 -4.84 -18.03
CA LEU A 277 -15.98 -5.82 -17.32
C LEU A 277 -15.16 -6.41 -16.19
N SER A 278 -15.75 -6.58 -15.02
CA SER A 278 -15.12 -7.26 -13.88
C SER A 278 -16.08 -8.27 -13.26
N LEU A 279 -15.55 -9.41 -12.84
CA LEU A 279 -16.26 -10.42 -12.08
C LEU A 279 -15.41 -10.78 -10.87
N GLN A 280 -16.00 -10.78 -9.70
CA GLN A 280 -15.43 -11.33 -8.49
C GLN A 280 -16.41 -12.33 -7.90
N ALA A 281 -15.93 -13.52 -7.57
CA ALA A 281 -16.72 -14.58 -6.96
C ALA A 281 -15.93 -15.23 -5.83
N ASN A 282 -16.54 -15.34 -4.66
CA ASN A 282 -15.97 -16.02 -3.50
C ASN A 282 -16.94 -17.12 -3.05
N LEU A 283 -16.54 -18.37 -3.20
CA LEU A 283 -17.30 -19.54 -2.76
C LEU A 283 -16.70 -20.06 -1.46
N ASP A 284 -17.47 -20.04 -0.40
CA ASP A 284 -17.12 -20.62 0.90
C ASP A 284 -18.14 -21.72 1.27
N PRO A 285 -17.96 -22.45 2.38
CA PRO A 285 -18.90 -23.49 2.80
C PRO A 285 -20.34 -23.00 3.05
N GLN A 286 -20.53 -21.69 3.25
CA GLN A 286 -21.84 -21.11 3.52
C GLN A 286 -22.54 -20.59 2.25
N GLY A 287 -21.81 -20.39 1.15
CA GLY A 287 -22.38 -20.03 -0.15
C GLY A 287 -21.46 -19.19 -1.04
N LEU A 288 -22.05 -18.59 -2.06
CA LEU A 288 -21.33 -17.85 -3.11
C LEU A 288 -21.57 -16.35 -2.98
N ALA A 289 -20.56 -15.57 -2.59
CA ALA A 289 -20.58 -14.13 -2.76
C ALA A 289 -20.13 -13.76 -4.18
N TYR A 290 -20.82 -12.83 -4.82
CA TYR A 290 -20.53 -12.41 -6.18
C TYR A 290 -20.57 -10.89 -6.33
N GLN A 291 -19.77 -10.38 -7.24
CA GLN A 291 -19.77 -9.00 -7.70
C GLN A 291 -19.47 -8.97 -9.19
N VAL A 292 -20.36 -8.38 -9.98
CA VAL A 292 -20.20 -8.16 -11.41
C VAL A 292 -20.19 -6.66 -11.63
N GLY A 293 -19.18 -6.16 -12.34
CA GLY A 293 -18.99 -4.76 -12.65
C GLY A 293 -18.93 -4.53 -14.16
N LEU A 294 -19.55 -3.46 -14.62
CA LEU A 294 -19.45 -2.95 -15.98
C LEU A 294 -19.18 -1.45 -15.90
N ARG A 295 -18.05 -1.02 -16.44
CA ARG A 295 -17.67 0.38 -16.53
C ARG A 295 -17.45 0.77 -17.98
N PHE A 296 -17.92 1.95 -18.38
CA PHE A 296 -17.72 2.47 -19.72
C PHE A 296 -17.78 3.99 -19.75
N GLY A 297 -17.20 4.58 -20.79
CA GLY A 297 -17.14 6.02 -21.01
C GLY A 297 -15.71 6.53 -21.04
N THR A 298 -15.50 7.62 -21.75
CA THR A 298 -14.19 8.26 -21.94
C THR A 298 -14.34 9.75 -21.76
N ALA A 299 -13.45 10.36 -20.98
CA ALA A 299 -13.42 11.81 -20.86
C ALA A 299 -13.35 12.47 -22.25
N PRO A 300 -14.10 13.56 -22.49
CA PRO A 300 -14.86 14.36 -21.52
C PRO A 300 -16.27 13.84 -21.19
N GLU A 301 -16.74 12.77 -21.83
CA GLU A 301 -18.07 12.20 -21.59
C GLU A 301 -18.20 11.58 -20.17
N PRO A 302 -19.43 11.49 -19.63
CA PRO A 302 -19.68 10.86 -18.36
C PRO A 302 -19.23 9.39 -18.33
N LEU A 303 -18.54 9.03 -17.24
CA LEU A 303 -18.17 7.67 -16.92
C LEU A 303 -19.32 6.98 -16.18
N TRP A 304 -19.75 5.84 -16.71
CA TRP A 304 -20.73 4.94 -16.12
C TRP A 304 -20.03 3.79 -15.41
N ASP A 305 -20.56 3.41 -14.25
CA ASP A 305 -20.13 2.26 -13.45
C ASP A 305 -21.39 1.56 -12.89
N LEU A 306 -21.64 0.36 -13.37
CA LEU A 306 -22.71 -0.52 -12.89
C LEU A 306 -22.08 -1.67 -12.11
N SER A 307 -22.52 -1.90 -10.88
CA SER A 307 -22.08 -3.05 -10.10
C SER A 307 -23.25 -3.81 -9.49
N LEU A 308 -23.39 -5.08 -9.86
CA LEU A 308 -24.30 -6.03 -9.24
C LEU A 308 -23.53 -6.82 -8.17
N THR A 309 -23.97 -6.76 -6.92
CA THR A 309 -23.35 -7.46 -5.80
C THR A 309 -24.38 -8.27 -5.04
N GLY A 310 -23.97 -9.39 -4.46
CA GLY A 310 -24.85 -10.14 -3.56
C GLY A 310 -24.20 -11.43 -3.07
N ARG A 311 -25.01 -12.23 -2.39
CA ARG A 311 -24.64 -13.56 -1.94
C ARG A 311 -25.74 -14.56 -2.27
N TYR A 312 -25.35 -15.76 -2.66
CA TYR A 312 -26.25 -16.88 -2.84
C TYR A 312 -26.02 -17.91 -1.72
N GLN A 313 -27.00 -18.08 -0.84
CA GLN A 313 -27.04 -19.04 0.27
C GLN A 313 -28.46 -19.60 0.37
N GLU A 314 -28.71 -20.74 -0.28
CA GLU A 314 -30.06 -21.32 -0.42
C GLU A 314 -31.07 -20.32 -1.04
N GLY A 315 -30.56 -19.39 -1.85
CA GLY A 315 -31.28 -18.27 -2.43
C GLY A 315 -30.47 -16.98 -2.38
N PHE A 316 -30.92 -15.95 -3.10
CA PHE A 316 -30.24 -14.65 -3.14
C PHE A 316 -30.44 -13.90 -1.82
N ARG A 317 -29.38 -13.25 -1.33
CA ARG A 317 -29.32 -12.44 -0.11
C ARG A 317 -28.37 -11.26 -0.30
N GLY A 318 -28.67 -10.12 0.30
CA GLY A 318 -27.93 -8.88 0.18
C GLY A 318 -27.75 -8.40 -1.26
N THR A 319 -28.67 -8.74 -2.17
CA THR A 319 -28.51 -8.45 -3.60
C THR A 319 -28.79 -6.97 -3.86
N ASN A 320 -27.83 -6.29 -4.48
CA ASN A 320 -27.94 -4.88 -4.82
C ASN A 320 -27.37 -4.59 -6.21
N LEU A 321 -28.04 -3.71 -6.94
CA LEU A 321 -27.55 -3.08 -8.16
C LEU A 321 -27.17 -1.64 -7.86
N ARG A 322 -25.87 -1.33 -7.91
CA ARG A 322 -25.36 0.02 -7.81
C ARG A 322 -25.13 0.59 -9.19
N LEU A 323 -25.59 1.81 -9.39
CA LEU A 323 -25.40 2.63 -10.58
C LEU A 323 -24.61 3.86 -10.14
N ALA A 324 -23.48 4.13 -10.78
CA ALA A 324 -22.73 5.36 -10.59
C ALA A 324 -22.45 6.01 -11.94
N LEU A 325 -22.63 7.33 -11.97
CA LEU A 325 -22.38 8.18 -13.12
C LEU A 325 -21.53 9.35 -12.65
N SER A 326 -20.41 9.61 -13.32
CA SER A 326 -19.54 10.72 -12.95
C SER A 326 -18.96 11.41 -14.16
N GLN A 327 -18.90 12.74 -14.11
CA GLN A 327 -18.22 13.56 -15.11
C GLN A 327 -17.32 14.53 -14.38
N ALA A 328 -16.07 14.62 -14.82
CA ALA A 328 -15.08 15.52 -14.24
C ALA A 328 -14.56 16.44 -15.35
N LEU A 329 -15.20 17.59 -15.54
CA LEU A 329 -14.67 18.68 -16.37
C LEU A 329 -13.94 19.69 -15.46
N PRO A 330 -12.98 20.46 -16.00
CA PRO A 330 -12.22 21.44 -15.22
C PRO A 330 -13.08 22.50 -14.50
N GLU A 331 -14.23 22.86 -15.09
CA GLU A 331 -15.08 23.94 -14.58
C GLU A 331 -16.32 23.43 -13.85
N VAL A 332 -16.90 22.31 -14.31
CA VAL A 332 -18.14 21.74 -13.77
C VAL A 332 -18.07 20.21 -13.83
N GLY A 333 -18.33 19.55 -12.71
CA GLY A 333 -18.42 18.09 -12.67
C GLY A 333 -19.57 17.65 -11.79
N PHE A 334 -20.01 16.41 -11.99
CA PHE A 334 -21.02 15.80 -11.15
C PHE A 334 -20.68 14.36 -10.81
N ARG A 335 -21.28 13.89 -9.71
CA ARG A 335 -21.31 12.48 -9.34
C ARG A 335 -22.72 12.13 -8.89
N LEU A 336 -23.26 11.08 -9.48
CA LEU A 336 -24.52 10.44 -9.13
C LEU A 336 -24.23 9.00 -8.74
N SER A 337 -24.74 8.53 -7.61
CA SER A 337 -24.67 7.11 -7.20
C SER A 337 -26.03 6.71 -6.67
N ALA A 338 -26.63 5.66 -7.23
CA ALA A 338 -27.89 5.07 -6.82
C ALA A 338 -27.68 3.60 -6.47
N ASN A 339 -28.28 3.15 -5.37
CA ASN A 339 -28.18 1.78 -4.91
C ASN A 339 -29.57 1.16 -4.80
N LEU A 340 -29.86 0.21 -5.67
CA LEU A 340 -31.15 -0.47 -5.76
C LEU A 340 -31.04 -1.83 -5.05
N HIS A 341 -31.92 -2.07 -4.09
CA HIS A 341 -32.15 -3.42 -3.59
C HIS A 341 -32.87 -4.24 -4.65
N LEU A 342 -32.41 -5.47 -4.86
CA LEU A 342 -33.09 -6.43 -5.72
C LEU A 342 -33.71 -7.55 -4.88
N PRO A 343 -34.78 -8.20 -5.37
CA PRO A 343 -35.50 -9.21 -4.61
C PRO A 343 -34.61 -10.35 -4.12
N GLU A 344 -34.80 -10.72 -2.86
CA GLU A 344 -34.14 -11.80 -2.14
C GLU A 344 -35.15 -12.71 -1.43
N VAL A 345 -34.66 -13.76 -0.77
CA VAL A 345 -35.54 -14.77 -0.13
C VAL A 345 -36.43 -14.15 0.97
N GLU A 346 -35.86 -13.24 1.77
CA GLU A 346 -36.53 -12.62 2.92
C GLU A 346 -37.25 -11.32 2.56
N ASP A 347 -36.85 -10.67 1.46
CA ASP A 347 -37.40 -9.39 0.99
C ASP A 347 -37.63 -9.46 -0.53
N ARG A 348 -38.90 -9.57 -0.94
CA ARG A 348 -39.25 -9.73 -2.37
C ARG A 348 -39.41 -8.39 -3.10
N GLU A 349 -39.24 -7.27 -2.41
CA GLU A 349 -39.46 -5.95 -2.99
C GLU A 349 -38.21 -5.45 -3.74
N THR A 350 -38.44 -4.57 -4.71
CA THR A 350 -37.38 -3.79 -5.35
C THR A 350 -37.53 -2.35 -4.90
N TYR A 351 -36.49 -1.75 -4.32
CA TYR A 351 -36.53 -0.37 -3.87
C TYR A 351 -35.16 0.30 -3.90
N LEU A 352 -35.17 1.62 -3.94
CA LEU A 352 -33.98 2.45 -3.81
C LEU A 352 -33.55 2.49 -2.34
N LYS A 353 -32.34 2.01 -2.02
CA LYS A 353 -31.74 2.09 -0.68
C LYS A 353 -31.20 3.47 -0.40
N ASP A 354 -30.42 3.98 -1.34
CA ASP A 354 -29.79 5.27 -1.26
C ASP A 354 -29.54 5.86 -2.65
N LEU A 355 -29.54 7.19 -2.71
CA LEU A 355 -29.21 7.97 -3.89
C LEU A 355 -28.44 9.19 -3.46
N THR A 356 -27.31 9.45 -4.11
CA THR A 356 -26.48 10.63 -3.87
C THR A 356 -26.22 11.33 -5.19
N PHE A 357 -26.40 12.63 -5.21
CA PHE A 357 -25.97 13.51 -6.29
C PHE A 357 -25.14 14.64 -5.69
N SER A 358 -24.07 15.02 -6.37
CA SER A 358 -23.23 16.16 -6.00
C SER A 358 -22.62 16.81 -7.23
N GLY A 359 -22.51 18.13 -7.21
CA GLY A 359 -21.86 18.91 -8.28
C GLY A 359 -22.85 19.65 -9.15
N GLY A 360 -22.51 19.83 -10.43
CA GLY A 360 -23.32 20.52 -11.43
C GLY A 360 -23.55 19.65 -12.66
N ALA A 361 -24.81 19.45 -13.05
CA ALA A 361 -25.17 18.67 -14.23
C ALA A 361 -26.09 19.50 -15.12
N GLU A 362 -25.66 19.75 -16.35
CA GLU A 362 -26.47 20.39 -17.38
C GLU A 362 -27.30 19.33 -18.10
N LEU A 363 -28.63 19.44 -18.05
CA LEU A 363 -29.53 18.53 -18.75
C LEU A 363 -29.65 18.91 -20.23
N TRP A 364 -29.73 20.21 -20.52
CA TRP A 364 -29.66 20.78 -21.86
C TRP A 364 -29.27 22.26 -21.77
N GLY A 365 -28.57 22.73 -22.80
CA GLY A 365 -28.14 24.12 -22.89
C GLY A 365 -29.22 25.06 -23.43
N PRO A 366 -29.06 26.38 -23.22
CA PRO A 366 -29.99 27.37 -23.75
C PRO A 366 -29.85 27.53 -25.27
N THR A 367 -30.97 27.63 -25.99
CA THR A 367 -30.97 28.05 -27.40
C THR A 367 -31.32 29.53 -27.50
N PRO A 368 -30.61 30.31 -28.33
CA PRO A 368 -30.96 31.70 -28.57
C PRO A 368 -32.30 31.80 -29.33
N PRO A 369 -33.06 32.90 -29.15
CA PRO A 369 -34.22 33.18 -29.99
C PRO A 369 -33.80 33.36 -31.45
N ASP A 370 -34.65 32.93 -32.38
CA ASP A 370 -34.45 33.16 -33.82
C ASP A 370 -34.66 34.64 -34.23
N GLU A 371 -34.52 34.94 -35.52
CA GLU A 371 -34.64 36.31 -36.05
C GLU A 371 -36.02 36.95 -35.75
N ASN A 372 -37.06 36.13 -35.65
CA ASN A 372 -38.44 36.54 -35.34
C ASN A 372 -38.71 36.59 -33.83
N GLY A 373 -37.75 36.19 -32.99
CA GLY A 373 -37.92 36.11 -31.54
C GLY A 373 -38.60 34.83 -31.06
N GLU A 374 -38.76 33.85 -31.95
CA GLU A 374 -39.41 32.56 -31.69
C GLU A 374 -38.35 31.48 -31.38
N ASN A 375 -38.78 30.30 -30.92
CA ASN A 375 -37.94 29.10 -30.71
C ASN A 375 -36.83 29.15 -29.64
N ALA A 376 -36.87 30.11 -28.70
CA ALA A 376 -35.95 30.12 -27.55
C ALA A 376 -36.29 29.02 -26.53
N LEU A 377 -35.32 28.15 -26.22
CA LEU A 377 -35.42 27.17 -25.14
C LEU A 377 -34.46 27.57 -24.01
N PRO A 378 -34.94 27.73 -22.77
CA PRO A 378 -34.05 27.92 -21.64
C PRO A 378 -33.25 26.64 -21.39
N GLY A 379 -31.96 26.79 -21.10
CA GLY A 379 -31.13 25.71 -20.60
C GLY A 379 -31.54 25.32 -19.18
N LEU A 380 -31.42 24.04 -18.83
CA LEU A 380 -31.69 23.54 -17.49
C LEU A 380 -30.46 22.81 -16.95
N ALA A 381 -30.02 23.22 -15.76
CA ALA A 381 -28.98 22.55 -15.01
C ALA A 381 -29.43 22.29 -13.57
N PHE A 382 -28.85 21.28 -12.93
CA PHE A 382 -28.92 21.09 -11.49
C PHE A 382 -27.58 21.42 -10.86
N SER A 383 -27.61 21.99 -9.66
CA SER A 383 -26.40 22.20 -8.86
C SER A 383 -26.63 21.81 -7.42
N GLY A 384 -25.55 21.61 -6.65
CA GLY A 384 -25.58 21.35 -5.21
C GLY A 384 -25.42 19.88 -4.87
N SER A 385 -25.97 19.45 -3.72
CA SER A 385 -25.97 18.05 -3.32
C SER A 385 -27.31 17.57 -2.78
N LEU A 386 -27.68 16.36 -3.18
CA LEU A 386 -28.89 15.64 -2.82
C LEU A 386 -28.47 14.28 -2.26
N THR A 387 -28.93 13.95 -1.05
CA THR A 387 -28.74 12.63 -0.45
C THR A 387 -30.09 12.08 -0.01
N TYR A 388 -30.51 10.98 -0.60
CA TYR A 388 -31.65 10.19 -0.21
C TYR A 388 -31.19 8.90 0.46
N THR A 389 -31.87 8.51 1.53
CA THR A 389 -31.65 7.23 2.22
C THR A 389 -32.98 6.68 2.69
N ARG A 390 -33.27 5.42 2.36
CA ARG A 390 -34.44 4.71 2.87
C ARG A 390 -34.32 4.50 4.38
N LYS A 391 -35.38 4.77 5.12
CA LYS A 391 -35.46 4.62 6.58
C LYS A 391 -36.73 3.85 6.95
N PRO A 392 -36.71 2.50 6.89
CA PRO A 392 -37.90 1.69 7.14
C PRO A 392 -38.44 1.82 8.57
N SER A 393 -37.62 2.26 9.53
CA SER A 393 -38.03 2.51 10.92
C SER A 393 -38.67 3.89 11.14
N SER A 394 -38.73 4.75 10.12
CA SER A 394 -39.36 6.08 10.20
C SER A 394 -40.77 6.06 9.61
N PRO A 395 -41.73 6.85 10.14
CA PRO A 395 -43.09 6.93 9.62
C PRO A 395 -43.16 7.24 8.12
N GLU A 396 -42.26 8.10 7.64
CA GLU A 396 -42.23 8.54 6.25
C GLU A 396 -41.42 7.61 5.34
N GLY A 397 -40.67 6.67 5.92
CA GLY A 397 -39.92 5.65 5.18
C GLY A 397 -38.61 6.13 4.54
N TYR A 398 -38.24 7.41 4.67
CA TYR A 398 -37.01 7.96 4.06
C TYR A 398 -36.43 9.17 4.81
N ALA A 399 -35.20 9.53 4.47
CA ALA A 399 -34.61 10.82 4.75
C ALA A 399 -33.99 11.41 3.48
N LEU A 400 -34.20 12.70 3.28
CA LEU A 400 -33.69 13.46 2.15
C LEU A 400 -32.93 14.70 2.65
N ALA A 401 -31.66 14.82 2.32
CA ALA A 401 -30.84 15.96 2.67
C ALA A 401 -30.46 16.74 1.40
N LEU A 402 -30.84 18.02 1.38
CA LEU A 402 -30.54 18.96 0.30
C LEU A 402 -29.53 19.98 0.82
N ARG A 403 -28.46 20.25 0.06
CA ARG A 403 -27.51 21.34 0.36
C ARG A 403 -27.26 22.13 -0.91
N ASN A 404 -27.75 23.37 -0.92
CA ASN A 404 -27.79 24.25 -2.08
C ASN A 404 -28.24 23.52 -3.35
N PHE A 405 -29.18 22.56 -3.21
CA PHE A 405 -29.58 21.71 -4.32
C PHE A 405 -30.79 22.30 -5.03
N GLY A 406 -30.75 22.36 -6.35
CA GLY A 406 -31.92 22.71 -7.13
C GLY A 406 -31.63 23.06 -8.59
N PRO A 407 -32.69 23.34 -9.36
CA PRO A 407 -32.59 23.69 -10.76
C PRO A 407 -32.07 25.12 -10.94
N THR A 408 -31.34 25.31 -12.04
CA THR A 408 -30.93 26.59 -12.60
C THR A 408 -31.40 26.64 -14.04
N LEU A 409 -32.31 27.55 -14.35
CA LEU A 409 -32.70 27.88 -15.71
C LEU A 409 -31.77 28.94 -16.25
N THR A 410 -31.27 28.77 -17.46
CA THR A 410 -30.44 29.75 -18.15
C THR A 410 -31.15 30.20 -19.41
N PHE A 411 -31.31 31.50 -19.60
CA PHE A 411 -31.84 32.08 -20.83
C PHE A 411 -30.72 32.80 -21.56
N LEU A 412 -30.66 32.63 -22.88
CA LEU A 412 -29.69 33.30 -23.73
C LEU A 412 -30.41 34.35 -24.58
N GLY A 413 -30.06 35.62 -24.36
CA GLY A 413 -30.57 36.75 -25.12
C GLY A 413 -29.65 37.15 -26.28
N ARG A 414 -30.01 38.26 -26.95
CA ARG A 414 -29.16 38.88 -27.98
C ARG A 414 -27.83 39.36 -27.36
N GLU A 415 -26.77 39.40 -28.16
CA GLU A 415 -25.42 39.84 -27.76
C GLU A 415 -24.79 39.02 -26.61
N ASN A 416 -25.04 37.70 -26.55
CA ASN A 416 -24.53 36.80 -25.50
C ASN A 416 -24.92 37.19 -24.06
N THR A 417 -26.01 37.94 -23.88
CA THR A 417 -26.57 38.23 -22.55
C THR A 417 -27.15 36.94 -21.95
N ARG A 418 -26.72 36.56 -20.74
CA ARG A 418 -27.21 35.36 -20.05
C ARG A 418 -28.02 35.74 -18.81
N LEU A 419 -29.19 35.14 -18.64
CA LEU A 419 -29.98 35.25 -17.43
C LEU A 419 -30.04 33.88 -16.76
N HIS A 420 -29.45 33.76 -15.57
CA HIS A 420 -29.52 32.56 -14.74
C HIS A 420 -30.55 32.75 -13.64
N LEU A 421 -31.47 31.80 -13.50
CA LEU A 421 -32.48 31.75 -12.46
C LEU A 421 -32.34 30.42 -11.71
N ALA A 422 -31.80 30.46 -10.50
CA ALA A 422 -31.63 29.29 -9.64
C ALA A 422 -32.61 29.31 -8.47
N ALA A 423 -33.18 28.15 -8.15
CA ALA A 423 -33.99 27.93 -6.95
C ALA A 423 -33.33 26.82 -6.14
N LEU A 424 -32.62 27.18 -5.07
CA LEU A 424 -31.75 26.27 -4.31
C LEU A 424 -32.35 25.97 -2.93
N LEU A 425 -32.26 24.72 -2.50
CA LEU A 425 -32.74 24.26 -1.19
C LEU A 425 -31.59 23.78 -0.31
N THR A 426 -31.62 24.19 0.96
CA THR A 426 -30.70 23.73 2.00
C THR A 426 -31.51 23.33 3.24
N GLN A 427 -31.92 22.06 3.31
CA GLN A 427 -32.74 21.54 4.39
C GLN A 427 -32.73 20.00 4.44
N ASN A 428 -33.27 19.43 5.51
CA ASN A 428 -33.57 18.01 5.61
C ASN A 428 -35.08 17.80 5.53
N LEU A 429 -35.51 16.76 4.82
CA LEU A 429 -36.90 16.35 4.67
C LEU A 429 -37.04 14.87 5.10
N PRO A 430 -38.20 14.46 5.62
CA PRO A 430 -39.39 15.27 5.90
C PRO A 430 -39.28 16.06 7.24
N GLY A 431 -40.13 17.08 7.43
CA GLY A 431 -40.32 17.73 8.75
C GLY A 431 -40.19 19.25 8.81
N GLU A 432 -39.54 19.89 7.83
CA GLU A 432 -39.42 21.36 7.76
C GLU A 432 -40.11 21.94 6.52
N PRO A 433 -40.82 23.08 6.63
CA PRO A 433 -41.31 23.83 5.48
C PRO A 433 -40.18 24.16 4.49
N LEU A 434 -40.49 24.23 3.19
CA LEU A 434 -39.50 24.58 2.16
C LEU A 434 -39.00 26.01 2.36
N LYS A 435 -37.69 26.17 2.49
CA LYS A 435 -37.01 27.47 2.62
C LYS A 435 -36.07 27.68 1.42
N PRO A 436 -36.63 28.03 0.24
CA PRO A 436 -35.84 28.21 -0.97
C PRO A 436 -34.97 29.47 -0.90
N ARG A 437 -33.80 29.37 -1.54
CA ARG A 437 -32.94 30.49 -1.88
C ARG A 437 -33.01 30.70 -3.40
N PHE A 438 -33.63 31.79 -3.81
CA PHE A 438 -33.66 32.21 -5.20
C PHE A 438 -32.43 33.04 -5.52
N VAL A 439 -31.77 32.75 -6.64
CA VAL A 439 -30.65 33.53 -7.15
C VAL A 439 -30.94 33.85 -8.60
N LEU A 440 -30.98 35.14 -8.93
CA LEU A 440 -31.09 35.64 -10.29
C LEU A 440 -29.78 36.34 -10.64
N VAL A 441 -29.15 35.94 -11.73
CA VAL A 441 -27.93 36.56 -12.26
C VAL A 441 -28.18 36.98 -13.70
N LEU A 442 -28.08 38.28 -13.98
CA LEU A 442 -28.03 38.81 -15.33
C LEU A 442 -26.57 39.10 -15.65
N ASP A 443 -26.00 38.33 -16.57
CA ASP A 443 -24.60 38.37 -16.96
C ASP A 443 -24.45 38.93 -18.37
N ARG A 444 -23.67 40.01 -18.51
CA ARG A 444 -23.24 40.61 -19.77
C ARG A 444 -21.72 40.71 -19.77
N CYS A 445 -21.10 40.71 -20.96
CA CYS A 445 -19.64 40.64 -21.14
C CYS A 445 -18.79 41.56 -20.26
N CYS A 446 -19.31 42.71 -19.82
CA CYS A 446 -18.57 43.69 -19.01
C CYS A 446 -19.15 43.92 -17.60
N TRP A 447 -20.33 43.36 -17.29
CA TRP A 447 -20.99 43.56 -15.99
C TRP A 447 -21.99 42.45 -15.68
N ALA A 448 -22.19 42.18 -14.39
CA ALA A 448 -23.21 41.25 -13.93
C ALA A 448 -24.03 41.82 -12.77
N LEU A 449 -25.35 41.62 -12.81
CA LEU A 449 -26.26 41.95 -11.71
C LEU A 449 -26.72 40.65 -11.05
N ARG A 450 -26.58 40.55 -9.74
CA ARG A 450 -27.04 39.40 -8.94
C ARG A 450 -28.08 39.83 -7.91
N VAL A 451 -29.25 39.24 -7.97
CA VAL A 451 -30.29 39.33 -6.94
C VAL A 451 -30.34 38.00 -6.19
N THR A 452 -30.40 38.03 -4.87
CA THR A 452 -30.55 36.84 -4.01
C THR A 452 -31.69 37.05 -3.03
N LEU A 453 -32.59 36.07 -2.94
CA LEU A 453 -33.70 36.05 -1.99
C LEU A 453 -33.58 34.75 -1.18
N ASP A 454 -33.23 34.85 0.10
CA ASP A 454 -33.01 33.70 0.98
C ASP A 454 -34.12 33.64 2.03
N ALA A 455 -35.10 32.75 1.82
CA ALA A 455 -36.21 32.55 2.73
C ALA A 455 -35.78 31.88 4.05
N GLY A 456 -34.63 31.19 4.07
CA GLY A 456 -34.12 30.56 5.28
C GLY A 456 -33.49 31.56 6.26
N LYS A 457 -32.86 32.60 5.72
CA LYS A 457 -32.24 33.69 6.49
C LYS A 457 -33.10 34.96 6.59
N GLY A 458 -34.25 35.01 5.92
CA GLY A 458 -35.06 36.22 5.83
C GLY A 458 -34.30 37.40 5.21
N SER A 459 -33.54 37.17 4.12
CA SER A 459 -32.65 38.20 3.55
C SER A 459 -32.82 38.40 2.04
N PHE A 460 -32.66 39.65 1.61
CA PHE A 460 -32.60 40.08 0.22
C PHE A 460 -31.23 40.71 -0.06
N GLY A 461 -30.56 40.26 -1.11
CA GLY A 461 -29.27 40.79 -1.55
C GLY A 461 -29.33 41.27 -2.99
N LEU A 462 -28.73 42.43 -3.26
CA LEU A 462 -28.49 42.97 -4.60
C LEU A 462 -27.00 43.24 -4.74
N ALA A 463 -26.36 42.71 -5.78
CA ALA A 463 -24.95 42.97 -6.07
C ALA A 463 -24.77 43.31 -7.54
N PHE A 464 -23.97 44.33 -7.82
CA PHE A 464 -23.56 44.74 -9.16
C PHE A 464 -22.05 44.57 -9.30
N LEU A 465 -21.63 43.84 -10.33
CA LEU A 465 -20.26 43.50 -10.64
C LEU A 465 -19.86 44.24 -11.92
N TYR A 466 -18.81 45.07 -11.86
CA TYR A 466 -18.27 45.80 -13.01
C TYR A 466 -16.75 45.86 -12.89
N GLY A 467 -16.02 45.45 -13.94
CA GLY A 467 -14.55 45.57 -13.97
C GLY A 467 -13.81 44.89 -12.81
N GLY A 468 -14.35 43.81 -12.25
CA GLY A 468 -13.75 43.08 -11.11
C GLY A 468 -14.03 43.69 -9.72
N GLN A 469 -14.76 44.81 -9.64
CA GLN A 469 -15.24 45.38 -8.38
C GLN A 469 -16.71 45.00 -8.14
N ALA A 470 -17.07 44.77 -6.87
CA ALA A 470 -18.42 44.42 -6.46
C ALA A 470 -18.99 45.51 -5.53
N ALA A 471 -20.12 46.12 -5.93
CA ALA A 471 -20.93 46.95 -5.04
C ALA A 471 -22.18 46.16 -4.65
N GLY A 472 -22.48 46.05 -3.35
CA GLY A 472 -23.55 45.21 -2.82
C GLY A 472 -24.44 45.92 -1.80
N LEU A 473 -25.71 45.51 -1.75
CA LEU A 473 -26.69 45.87 -0.74
C LEU A 473 -27.29 44.57 -0.17
N LEU A 474 -27.22 44.38 1.15
CA LEU A 474 -27.84 43.28 1.86
C LEU A 474 -28.90 43.84 2.82
N LEU A 475 -30.13 43.39 2.66
CA LEU A 475 -31.26 43.63 3.57
C LEU A 475 -31.50 42.32 4.34
N SER A 476 -31.42 42.34 5.65
CA SER A 476 -31.82 41.22 6.51
C SER A 476 -32.60 41.71 7.73
N GLU A 477 -33.16 40.80 8.52
CA GLU A 477 -33.83 41.14 9.79
C GLU A 477 -32.92 41.89 10.78
N GLU A 478 -31.60 41.76 10.63
CA GLU A 478 -30.58 42.49 11.43
C GLU A 478 -30.35 43.94 10.94
N GLY A 479 -30.93 44.34 9.80
CA GLY A 479 -30.80 45.68 9.22
C GLY A 479 -30.19 45.72 7.81
N VAL A 480 -29.83 46.92 7.35
CA VAL A 480 -29.24 47.18 6.02
C VAL A 480 -27.71 47.20 6.11
N LYS A 481 -27.04 46.35 5.32
CA LYS A 481 -25.57 46.31 5.20
C LYS A 481 -25.17 46.64 3.76
N LEU A 482 -24.35 47.67 3.58
CA LEU A 482 -23.77 48.03 2.27
C LEU A 482 -22.41 47.34 2.13
N GLY A 483 -22.24 46.56 1.06
CA GLY A 483 -20.98 45.91 0.69
C GLY A 483 -20.20 46.78 -0.31
N GLY A 484 -18.93 47.06 0.00
CA GLY A 484 -18.04 47.88 -0.84
C GLY A 484 -17.46 49.14 -0.16
N ALA A 485 -17.72 49.37 1.12
CA ALA A 485 -16.96 50.29 1.96
C ALA A 485 -15.91 49.50 2.78
N PRO A 486 -14.73 50.07 3.07
CA PRO A 486 -13.66 49.40 3.83
C PRO A 486 -14.11 48.89 5.20
#